data_AF-A0A957F119-F1
#
_entry.id   AF-A0A957F119-F1
#
_cell.length_a   1.000
_cell.length_b   1.000
_cell.length_c   1.000
_cell.angle_alpha   90.00
_cell.angle_beta   90.00
_cell.angle_gamma   90.00
#
_symmetry.space_group_name_H-M   'P 1'
#
loop_
_entity.id
_entity.type
_entity.pdbx_description
1 polymer ?
#
loop_
_entity_poly.entity_id
_entity_poly.type
_entity_poly.pdbx_seq_one_letter_code
_entity_poly.pdbx_strand_id
1 'polypeptide(L)'
;MAHDPKALLLDIITACNHIMAFTEGFSFEDFTDDALVKSAVNMQFIVIGEALMRTRNIENDFYANISDADRIVAFRHIIAHGYDVIVDEIVWEVVRDKIPQLLEEATALLNA
;
A
#
# COMPACT_ATOMS: atom_id res chain seq x y z
N MET A 1 9.65 -3.18 -20.14
CA MET A 1 10.93 -3.28 -19.41
C MET A 1 10.80 -4.40 -18.40
N ALA A 2 11.82 -5.22 -18.19
CA ALA A 2 11.82 -6.14 -17.06
C ALA A 2 11.97 -5.31 -15.78
N HIS A 3 11.07 -5.49 -14.82
CA HIS A 3 11.20 -4.87 -13.51
C HIS A 3 12.13 -5.74 -12.65
N ASP A 4 13.03 -5.11 -11.90
CA ASP A 4 13.82 -5.79 -10.87
C ASP A 4 12.91 -6.07 -9.66
N PRO A 5 12.77 -7.33 -9.20
CA PRO A 5 11.98 -7.66 -8.01
C PRO A 5 12.36 -6.84 -6.77
N LYS A 6 13.65 -6.52 -6.57
CA LYS A 6 14.10 -5.70 -5.44
C LYS A 6 13.67 -4.24 -5.58
N ALA A 7 13.62 -3.71 -6.81
CA ALA A 7 13.10 -2.38 -7.06
C ALA A 7 11.60 -2.29 -6.75
N LEU A 8 10.83 -3.35 -7.04
CA LEU A 8 9.40 -3.39 -6.69
C LEU A 8 9.16 -3.44 -5.18
N LEU A 9 9.99 -4.18 -4.43
CA LEU A 9 9.95 -4.14 -2.96
C LEU A 9 10.28 -2.74 -2.44
N LEU A 10 11.26 -2.07 -3.03
CA LEU A 10 11.59 -0.69 -2.67
C LEU A 10 10.43 0.27 -2.95
N ASP A 11 9.73 0.13 -4.07
CA ASP A 11 8.52 0.92 -4.37
C ASP A 11 7.44 0.74 -3.29
N ILE A 12 7.20 -0.50 -2.84
CA ILE A 12 6.25 -0.80 -1.76
C ILE A 12 6.71 -0.14 -0.45
N ILE A 13 7.98 -0.31 -0.07
CA ILE A 13 8.56 0.26 1.15
C ILE A 13 8.45 1.79 1.15
N THR A 14 8.81 2.45 0.05
CA THR A 14 8.72 3.90 -0.09
C THR A 14 7.27 4.37 0.03
N ALA A 15 6.33 3.70 -0.62
CA ALA A 15 4.91 4.05 -0.54
C ALA A 15 4.33 3.86 0.87
N CYS A 16 4.69 2.79 1.58
CA CYS A 16 4.31 2.60 2.98
C CYS A 16 4.85 3.72 3.87
N ASN A 17 6.13 4.08 3.73
CA ASN A 17 6.73 5.17 4.50
C ASN A 17 6.07 6.52 4.21
N HIS A 18 5.70 6.79 2.96
CA HIS A 18 4.94 7.99 2.60
C HIS A 18 3.57 8.02 3.29
N ILE A 19 2.81 6.92 3.25
CA ILE A 19 1.51 6.85 3.94
C ILE A 19 1.70 7.18 5.43
N MET A 20 2.64 6.51 6.10
CA MET A 20 2.89 6.72 7.52
C MET A 20 3.30 8.17 7.84
N ALA A 21 4.12 8.79 6.99
CA ALA A 21 4.54 10.18 7.15
C ALA A 21 3.40 11.18 6.91
N PHE A 22 2.52 10.93 5.93
CA PHE A 22 1.40 11.81 5.63
C PHE A 22 0.33 11.80 6.72
N THR A 23 0.23 10.70 7.46
CA THR A 23 -0.77 10.50 8.51
C THR A 23 -0.18 10.52 9.92
N GLU A 24 1.07 10.97 10.08
CA GLU A 24 1.70 11.04 11.39
C GLU A 24 0.96 12.01 12.30
N GLY A 25 0.48 11.51 13.44
CA GLY A 25 -0.27 12.31 14.42
C GLY A 25 -1.72 12.60 14.04
N PHE A 26 -2.23 12.05 12.94
CA PHE A 26 -3.62 12.24 12.53
C PHE A 26 -4.56 11.38 13.38
N SER A 27 -5.70 11.98 13.77
CA SER A 27 -6.90 11.23 14.17
C SER A 27 -7.68 10.77 12.93
N PHE A 28 -8.73 9.97 13.15
CA PHE A 28 -9.63 9.60 12.06
C PHE A 28 -10.31 10.85 11.48
N GLU A 29 -10.76 11.76 12.35
CA GLU A 29 -11.42 13.00 11.96
C GLU A 29 -10.49 13.88 11.11
N ASP A 30 -9.23 14.06 11.54
CA ASP A 30 -8.22 14.81 10.77
C ASP A 30 -8.01 14.22 9.38
N PHE A 31 -7.97 12.88 9.28
CA PHE A 31 -7.83 12.18 8.01
C PHE A 31 -9.05 12.38 7.11
N THR A 32 -10.26 12.31 7.67
CA THR A 32 -11.50 12.49 6.89
C THR A 32 -11.70 13.91 6.38
N ASP A 33 -11.22 14.91 7.12
CA ASP A 33 -11.38 16.32 6.78
C ASP A 33 -10.27 16.86 5.86
N ASP A 34 -9.14 16.14 5.71
CA ASP A 34 -8.04 16.54 4.82
C ASP A 34 -8.07 15.80 3.46
N ALA A 35 -8.67 16.46 2.47
CA ALA A 35 -8.75 15.93 1.10
C ALA A 35 -7.38 15.77 0.40
N LEU A 36 -6.38 16.56 0.77
CA LEU A 36 -5.04 16.47 0.18
C LEU A 36 -4.34 15.20 0.67
N VAL A 37 -4.38 14.96 1.98
CA VAL A 37 -3.79 13.76 2.60
C VAL A 37 -4.50 12.50 2.10
N LYS A 38 -5.83 12.49 2.03
CA LYS A 38 -6.58 11.35 1.45
C LYS A 38 -6.16 11.06 0.02
N SER A 39 -6.01 12.09 -0.81
CA SER A 39 -5.57 11.93 -2.20
C SER A 39 -4.14 11.37 -2.29
N ALA A 40 -3.24 11.85 -1.43
CA ALA A 40 -1.86 11.38 -1.38
C ALA A 40 -1.76 9.91 -0.92
N VAL A 41 -2.53 9.53 0.10
CA VAL A 41 -2.63 8.16 0.62
C VAL A 41 -3.22 7.21 -0.44
N ASN A 42 -4.31 7.61 -1.09
CA ASN A 42 -4.92 6.83 -2.18
C ASN A 42 -3.94 6.58 -3.33
N MET A 43 -3.14 7.57 -3.69
CA MET A 43 -2.08 7.40 -4.69
C MET A 43 -1.04 6.37 -4.24
N GLN A 44 -0.62 6.36 -2.97
CA GLN A 44 0.32 5.37 -2.47
C GLN A 44 -0.28 3.95 -2.47
N PHE A 45 -1.56 3.78 -2.17
CA PHE A 45 -2.23 2.48 -2.30
C PHE A 45 -2.23 1.96 -3.74
N ILE A 46 -2.40 2.85 -4.73
CA ILE A 46 -2.29 2.47 -6.14
C ILE A 46 -0.88 1.98 -6.47
N VAL A 47 0.16 2.69 -6.00
CA VAL A 47 1.56 2.31 -6.18
C VAL A 47 1.85 0.94 -5.57
N ILE A 48 1.45 0.73 -4.31
CA ILE A 48 1.64 -0.53 -3.59
C ILE A 48 0.99 -1.69 -4.37
N GLY A 49 -0.29 -1.56 -4.74
CA GLY A 49 -1.00 -2.65 -5.41
C GLY A 49 -0.44 -2.95 -6.80
N GLU A 50 0.02 -1.94 -7.54
CA GLU A 50 0.67 -2.12 -8.84
C GLU A 50 2.03 -2.81 -8.69
N ALA A 51 2.86 -2.38 -7.74
CA ALA A 51 4.15 -3.00 -7.48
C ALA A 51 3.98 -4.47 -7.07
N LEU A 52 3.02 -4.76 -6.19
CA LEU A 52 2.74 -6.12 -5.73
C LEU A 52 2.17 -7.01 -6.85
N MET A 53 1.29 -6.48 -7.71
CA MET A 53 0.82 -7.19 -8.90
C MET A 53 1.98 -7.54 -9.84
N ARG A 54 2.94 -6.63 -10.02
CA ARG A 54 4.13 -6.90 -10.84
C ARG A 54 5.02 -7.96 -10.20
N THR A 55 5.23 -7.90 -8.88
CA THR A 55 5.99 -8.92 -8.14
C THR A 55 5.42 -10.32 -8.35
N ARG A 56 4.09 -10.48 -8.29
CA ARG A 56 3.40 -11.75 -8.58
C ARG A 56 3.83 -12.39 -9.92
N ASN A 57 4.07 -11.56 -10.93
CA ASN A 57 4.38 -12.04 -12.29
C ASN A 57 5.86 -12.36 -12.50
N ILE A 58 6.75 -11.90 -11.61
CA ILE A 58 8.21 -11.99 -11.82
C ILE A 58 8.96 -12.70 -10.70
N GLU A 59 8.46 -12.67 -9.46
CA GLU A 59 9.08 -13.27 -8.28
C GLU A 59 8.00 -13.76 -7.31
N ASN A 60 7.49 -14.97 -7.59
CA ASN A 60 6.34 -15.52 -6.88
C ASN A 60 6.65 -15.79 -5.40
N ASP A 61 7.91 -16.04 -5.04
CA ASP A 61 8.30 -16.26 -3.65
C ASP A 61 8.15 -14.97 -2.84
N PHE A 62 8.54 -13.81 -3.37
CA PHE A 62 8.30 -12.53 -2.70
C PHE A 62 6.81 -12.29 -2.53
N TYR A 63 6.02 -12.52 -3.58
CA TYR A 63 4.57 -12.34 -3.52
C TYR A 63 3.91 -13.25 -2.47
N ALA A 64 4.31 -14.52 -2.40
CA ALA A 64 3.74 -15.50 -1.48
C ALA A 64 4.11 -15.24 0.00
N ASN A 65 5.17 -14.48 0.26
CA ASN A 65 5.60 -14.12 1.61
C ASN A 65 5.03 -12.77 2.11
N ILE A 66 4.21 -12.08 1.30
CA ILE A 66 3.46 -10.90 1.73
C ILE A 66 2.06 -11.34 2.19
N SER A 67 1.67 -10.95 3.40
CA SER A 67 0.33 -11.20 3.93
C SER A 67 -0.72 -10.41 3.17
N ASP A 68 -1.91 -10.99 3.01
CA ASP A 68 -3.05 -10.35 2.34
C ASP A 68 -2.75 -9.87 0.89
N ALA A 69 -1.73 -10.41 0.21
CA ALA A 69 -1.26 -9.88 -1.08
C ALA A 69 -2.34 -9.78 -2.18
N ASP A 70 -3.20 -10.79 -2.32
CA ASP A 70 -4.33 -10.75 -3.26
C ASP A 70 -5.35 -9.65 -2.88
N ARG A 71 -5.55 -9.41 -1.58
CA ARG A 71 -6.46 -8.34 -1.09
C ARG A 71 -5.87 -6.97 -1.36
N ILE A 72 -4.57 -6.78 -1.19
CA ILE A 72 -3.89 -5.51 -1.50
C ILE A 72 -4.03 -5.19 -2.99
N VAL A 73 -3.81 -6.17 -3.86
CA VAL A 73 -4.00 -6.01 -5.32
C VAL A 73 -5.46 -5.67 -5.65
N ALA A 74 -6.42 -6.34 -5.02
CA ALA A 74 -7.85 -6.04 -5.20
C ALA A 74 -8.22 -4.64 -4.67
N PHE A 75 -7.67 -4.23 -3.53
CA PHE A 75 -7.91 -2.93 -2.92
C PHE A 75 -7.48 -1.79 -3.85
N ARG A 76 -6.35 -1.93 -4.56
CA ARG A 76 -5.92 -0.98 -5.60
C ARG A 76 -6.96 -0.81 -6.72
N HIS A 77 -7.70 -1.85 -7.11
CA HIS A 77 -8.80 -1.70 -8.08
C HIS A 77 -9.97 -0.91 -7.52
N ILE A 78 -10.30 -1.10 -6.25
CA ILE A 78 -11.37 -0.35 -5.56
C ILE A 78 -10.96 1.13 -5.44
N ILE A 79 -9.72 1.41 -5.01
CA ILE A 79 -9.19 2.77 -4.91
C ILE A 79 -9.22 3.49 -6.28
N ALA A 80 -8.86 2.79 -7.36
CA ALA A 80 -8.77 3.39 -8.69
C ALA A 80 -10.14 3.58 -9.39
N HIS A 81 -11.12 2.71 -9.14
CA HIS A 81 -12.37 2.67 -9.92
C HIS A 81 -13.65 2.78 -9.11
N GLY A 82 -13.62 2.45 -7.82
CA GLY A 82 -14.76 2.51 -6.91
C GLY A 82 -14.59 3.60 -5.85
N TYR A 83 -13.97 4.73 -6.20
CA TYR A 83 -13.68 5.81 -5.26
C TYR A 83 -14.94 6.44 -4.64
N ASP A 84 -16.10 6.24 -5.26
CA ASP A 84 -17.43 6.65 -4.80
C ASP A 84 -18.02 5.73 -3.71
N VAL A 85 -17.49 4.51 -3.56
CA VAL A 85 -17.92 3.51 -2.56
C VAL A 85 -16.87 3.24 -1.47
N ILE A 86 -15.77 4.01 -1.46
CA ILE A 86 -14.75 3.90 -0.43
C ILE A 86 -15.31 4.41 0.89
N VAL A 87 -15.21 3.57 1.91
CA VAL A 87 -15.56 3.90 3.29
C VAL A 87 -14.28 4.37 3.98
N ASP A 88 -14.22 5.64 4.36
CA ASP A 88 -13.02 6.27 4.94
C ASP A 88 -12.53 5.52 6.18
N GLU A 89 -13.42 4.91 6.96
CA GLU A 89 -13.10 4.05 8.11
C GLU A 89 -12.25 2.84 7.71
N ILE A 90 -12.54 2.21 6.56
CA ILE A 90 -11.76 1.07 6.06
C ILE A 90 -10.37 1.54 5.63
N VAL A 91 -10.29 2.67 4.92
CA VAL A 91 -9.01 3.24 4.50
C VAL A 91 -8.15 3.53 5.72
N TRP A 92 -8.74 4.15 6.74
CA TRP A 92 -8.04 4.48 7.98
C TRP A 92 -7.57 3.26 8.76
N GLU A 93 -8.38 2.19 8.83
CA GLU A 93 -7.97 0.91 9.42
C GLU A 93 -6.76 0.33 8.68
N VAL A 94 -6.77 0.35 7.35
CA VAL A 94 -5.64 -0.12 6.53
C VAL A 94 -4.39 0.72 6.78
N VAL A 95 -4.52 2.05 6.82
CA VAL A 95 -3.40 2.97 7.13
C VAL A 95 -2.78 2.63 8.49
N ARG A 96 -3.59 2.43 9.53
CA ARG A 96 -3.11 2.22 10.89
C ARG A 96 -2.53 0.82 11.11
N ASP A 97 -3.21 -0.21 10.61
CA ASP A 97 -2.94 -1.58 11.03
C ASP A 97 -2.23 -2.41 9.96
N LYS A 98 -2.48 -2.14 8.67
CA LYS A 98 -2.00 -2.97 7.57
C LYS A 98 -0.73 -2.43 6.90
N ILE A 99 -0.61 -1.11 6.79
CA ILE A 99 0.59 -0.48 6.21
C ILE A 99 1.86 -0.77 7.02
N PRO A 100 1.87 -0.67 8.36
CA PRO A 100 3.07 -1.02 9.15
C PRO A 100 3.48 -2.48 8.98
N GLN A 101 2.51 -3.39 8.94
CA GLN A 101 2.77 -4.82 8.71
C GLN A 101 3.40 -5.04 7.33
N LEU A 102 2.83 -4.46 6.27
CA LEU A 102 3.35 -4.60 4.91
C LEU A 102 4.77 -4.03 4.80
N LEU A 103 5.06 -2.92 5.47
CA LEU A 103 6.40 -2.33 5.53
C LEU A 103 7.42 -3.29 6.13
N GLU A 104 7.07 -3.95 7.24
CA GLU A 104 7.93 -4.94 7.89
C GLU A 104 8.22 -6.14 6.97
N GLU A 105 7.17 -6.72 6.38
CA GLU A 105 7.29 -7.88 5.49
C GLU A 105 8.13 -7.57 4.24
N ALA A 106 7.86 -6.44 3.57
CA ALA A 106 8.62 -6.02 2.40
C ALA A 106 10.09 -5.73 2.73
N THR A 107 10.36 -5.13 3.90
CA THR A 107 11.72 -4.85 4.36
C THR A 107 12.47 -6.14 4.69
N ALA A 108 11.81 -7.12 5.30
CA ALA A 108 12.40 -8.43 5.57
C ALA A 108 12.79 -9.15 4.27
N LEU A 109 11.91 -9.13 3.26
CA LEU A 109 12.18 -9.74 1.95
C LEU A 109 13.30 -9.04 1.18
N LEU A 110 13.42 -7.71 1.27
CA LEU A 110 14.47 -6.97 0.58
C LEU A 110 15.88 -7.31 1.13
N ASN A 111 15.96 -7.59 2.43
CA ASN A 111 17.19 -7.88 3.16
C ASN A 111 17.56 -9.38 3.21
N ALA A 112 16.69 -10.26 2.70
CA ALA A 112 16.97 -11.68 2.51
C ALA A 112 17.90 -11.92 1.31
#